data_AF-A0A427AS02-F1
#
_entry.id   AF-A0A427AS02-F1
#
_cell.length_a   1.000
_cell.length_b   1.000
_cell.length_c   1.000
_cell.angle_alpha   90.00
_cell.angle_beta   90.00
_cell.angle_gamma   90.00
#
_symmetry.space_group_name_H-M   'P 1'
#
loop_
_entity.id
_entity.type
_entity.pdbx_description
1 polymer ?
#
loop_
_entity_poly.entity_id
_entity_poly.type
_entity_poly.pdbx_seq_one_letter_code
_entity_poly.pdbx_strand_id
1 'polypeptide(L)'
;MLQELLDLRSLRSTELREWCVLNTKRPDFLEVIPRSLFDLVDKCLTVNPRRRITAEEALMHDFFAACHESLRQQRKLRREAFALESGTPFAAAV
;
A
#
# COMPACT_ATOMS: atom_id res chain seq x y z
N MET A 1 -17.44 31.89 8.53
CA MET A 1 -17.33 30.44 8.23
C MET A 1 -16.62 30.15 6.90
N LEU A 2 -16.98 30.74 5.76
CA LEU A 2 -16.28 30.48 4.48
C LEU A 2 -14.82 30.99 4.44
N GLN A 3 -14.51 32.00 5.24
CA GLN A 3 -13.21 32.69 5.22
C GLN A 3 -12.10 31.91 5.94
N GLU A 4 -12.43 31.05 6.90
CA GLU A 4 -11.46 30.14 7.55
C GLU A 4 -11.07 28.98 6.62
N LEU A 5 -12.00 28.50 5.79
CA LEU A 5 -11.77 27.44 4.80
C LEU A 5 -10.87 27.87 3.63
N LEU A 6 -10.71 29.18 3.44
CA LEU A 6 -9.87 29.78 2.39
C LEU A 6 -8.57 30.39 2.95
N ASP A 7 -8.29 30.27 4.26
CA ASP A 7 -7.00 30.71 4.80
C ASP A 7 -5.92 29.82 4.15
N LEU A 8 -5.14 30.41 3.24
CA LEU A 8 -4.10 29.73 2.47
C LEU A 8 -3.06 29.05 3.38
N ARG A 9 -2.98 29.46 4.64
CA ARG A 9 -2.14 28.82 5.68
C ARG A 9 -2.67 27.45 6.11
N SER A 10 -3.97 27.21 6.02
CA SER A 10 -4.59 25.88 6.24
C SER A 10 -4.45 24.94 5.03
N LEU A 11 -4.19 25.52 3.85
CA LEU A 11 -3.95 24.78 2.61
C LEU A 11 -2.48 24.39 2.43
N ARG A 12 -1.63 24.63 3.42
CA ARG A 12 -0.23 24.25 3.35
C ARG A 12 -0.17 22.73 3.29
N SER A 13 0.22 22.21 2.12
CA SER A 13 0.50 20.78 1.93
C SER A 13 1.48 20.37 3.01
N THR A 14 0.99 19.62 3.99
CA THR A 14 1.84 19.05 5.03
C THR A 14 2.07 17.61 4.63
N GLU A 15 3.32 17.20 4.49
CA GLU A 15 3.60 15.80 4.21
C GLU A 15 3.07 14.95 5.37
N LEU A 16 2.40 13.84 5.05
CA LEU A 16 1.78 12.97 6.06
C LEU A 16 2.77 12.57 7.17
N ARG A 17 4.03 12.34 6.81
CA ARG A 17 5.10 12.01 7.78
C ARG A 17 5.35 13.15 8.77
N GLU A 18 5.47 14.39 8.30
CA GLU A 18 5.68 15.55 9.18
C GLU A 18 4.49 15.76 10.11
N TRP A 19 3.28 15.59 9.58
CA TRP A 19 2.07 15.64 10.40
C TRP A 19 2.09 14.57 11.50
N CYS A 20 2.49 13.33 11.17
CA CYS A 20 2.61 12.27 12.16
C CYS A 20 3.65 12.58 13.25
N VAL A 21 4.80 13.19 12.91
CA VAL A 21 5.81 13.59 13.91
C VAL A 21 5.23 14.54 14.97
N LEU A 22 4.38 15.46 14.55
CA LEU A 22 3.80 16.47 15.44
C LEU A 22 2.60 15.97 16.25
N ASN A 23 1.87 14.97 15.74
CA ASN A 23 0.55 14.60 16.27
C ASN A 23 0.47 13.16 16.83
N THR A 24 1.45 12.30 16.56
CA THR A 24 1.40 10.91 17.03
C THR A 24 1.58 10.84 18.55
N LYS A 25 0.82 9.94 19.20
CA LYS A 25 1.04 9.56 20.60
C LYS A 25 2.15 8.51 20.77
N ARG A 26 2.68 7.98 19.67
CA ARG A 26 3.67 6.89 19.63
C ARG A 26 4.80 7.24 18.65
N PRO A 27 5.78 8.05 19.07
CA PRO A 27 6.87 8.47 18.19
C PRO A 27 7.75 7.29 17.75
N ASP A 28 8.01 6.33 18.64
CA ASP A 28 8.83 5.13 18.35
C ASP A 28 8.29 4.31 17.18
N PHE A 29 6.97 4.37 16.96
CA PHE A 29 6.33 3.66 15.85
C PHE A 29 6.70 4.27 14.49
N LEU A 30 7.03 5.57 14.42
CA LEU A 30 7.41 6.24 13.18
C LEU A 30 8.77 5.81 12.63
N GLU A 31 9.62 5.24 13.47
CA GLU A 31 10.94 4.72 13.09
C GLU A 31 10.83 3.35 12.42
N VAL A 32 9.85 2.53 12.83
CA VAL A 32 9.64 1.18 12.30
C VAL A 32 8.69 1.14 11.10
N ILE A 33 7.87 2.18 10.89
CA ILE A 33 6.96 2.24 9.76
C ILE A 33 7.75 2.40 8.44
N PRO A 34 7.54 1.50 7.46
CA PRO A 34 8.13 1.64 6.13
C PRO A 34 7.75 2.95 5.45
N ARG A 35 8.70 3.58 4.75
CA ARG A 35 8.43 4.81 3.96
C ARG A 35 7.33 4.60 2.92
N SER A 36 7.26 3.41 2.33
CA SER A 36 6.24 3.03 1.34
C SER A 36 4.80 3.06 1.90
N LEU A 37 4.61 2.93 3.23
CA LEU A 37 3.30 3.09 3.83
C LEU A 37 2.83 4.55 3.78
N PHE A 38 3.72 5.49 4.13
CA PHE A 38 3.40 6.91 4.08
C PHE A 38 3.04 7.33 2.66
N ASP A 39 3.82 6.90 1.68
CA ASP A 39 3.57 7.19 0.26
C ASP A 39 2.22 6.62 -0.23
N LEU A 40 1.88 5.39 0.14
CA LEU A 40 0.58 4.79 -0.17
C LEU A 40 -0.57 5.62 0.42
N VAL A 41 -0.49 5.94 1.71
CA VAL A 41 -1.56 6.66 2.41
C VAL A 41 -1.70 8.09 1.88
N ASP A 42 -0.60 8.75 1.55
CA ASP A 42 -0.61 10.12 1.00
C ASP A 42 -1.31 10.15 -0.38
N LYS A 43 -1.02 9.17 -1.24
CA LYS A 43 -1.71 8.99 -2.53
C LYS A 43 -3.20 8.67 -2.36
N CYS A 44 -3.56 7.83 -1.38
CA CYS A 44 -4.94 7.50 -1.06
C CYS A 44 -5.73 8.68 -0.49
N LEU A 45 -5.08 9.56 0.28
CA LEU A 45 -5.69 10.72 0.92
C LEU A 45 -5.54 12.01 0.10
N THR A 46 -5.05 11.92 -1.13
CA THR A 46 -4.88 13.08 -2.02
C THR A 46 -6.18 13.88 -2.12
N VAL A 47 -6.10 15.17 -1.76
CA VAL A 47 -7.26 16.07 -1.66
C VAL A 47 -7.98 16.19 -3.01
N ASN A 48 -7.23 16.36 -4.10
CA ASN A 48 -7.80 16.41 -5.44
C ASN A 48 -8.22 15.00 -5.90
N PRO A 49 -9.52 14.71 -6.02
CA PRO A 49 -9.99 13.36 -6.36
C PRO A 49 -9.54 12.92 -7.76
N ARG A 50 -9.24 13.84 -8.68
CA ARG A 50 -8.72 13.51 -10.01
C ARG A 50 -7.27 13.02 -9.99
N ARG A 51 -6.53 13.31 -8.92
CA ARG A 51 -5.13 12.87 -8.73
C ARG A 51 -5.01 11.73 -7.71
N ARG A 52 -6.09 11.39 -7.01
CA ARG A 52 -6.14 10.30 -6.04
C ARG A 52 -6.10 8.97 -6.77
N ILE A 53 -5.29 8.05 -6.26
CA ILE A 53 -5.18 6.71 -6.84
C ILE A 53 -6.47 5.90 -6.63
N THR A 54 -6.74 5.00 -7.56
CA THR A 54 -7.83 4.03 -7.48
C THR A 54 -7.48 2.89 -6.52
N ALA A 55 -8.48 2.08 -6.16
CA ALA A 55 -8.25 0.90 -5.32
C ALA A 55 -7.31 -0.12 -5.99
N GLU A 56 -7.42 -0.30 -7.31
CA GLU A 56 -6.54 -1.19 -8.08
C GLU A 56 -5.09 -0.71 -8.03
N GLU A 57 -4.86 0.60 -8.26
CA GLU A 57 -3.52 1.20 -8.17
C GLU A 57 -2.96 1.15 -6.75
N ALA A 58 -3.80 1.31 -5.72
CA ALA A 58 -3.40 1.19 -4.33
C ALA A 58 -2.97 -0.24 -3.97
N LEU A 59 -3.67 -1.25 -4.49
CA LEU A 59 -3.31 -2.66 -4.30
C LEU A 59 -1.98 -2.99 -5.00
N MET A 60 -1.69 -2.36 -6.15
CA MET A 60 -0.44 -2.54 -6.88
C MET A 60 0.76 -1.78 -6.28
N HIS A 61 0.58 -1.05 -5.18
CA HIS A 61 1.64 -0.25 -4.57
C HIS A 61 2.79 -1.09 -4.00
N ASP A 62 4.01 -0.54 -4.04
CA ASP A 62 5.23 -1.20 -3.53
C ASP A 62 5.15 -1.63 -2.06
N PHE A 63 4.29 -0.97 -1.28
CA PHE A 63 4.00 -1.36 0.10
C PHE A 63 3.54 -2.82 0.20
N PHE A 64 2.78 -3.31 -0.78
CA PHE A 64 2.27 -4.68 -0.83
C PHE A 64 3.18 -5.67 -1.58
N ALA A 65 4.36 -5.27 -2.05
CA ALA A 65 5.24 -6.14 -2.83
C ALA A 65 5.57 -7.46 -2.11
N ALA A 66 5.91 -7.40 -0.81
CA ALA A 66 6.17 -8.59 0.01
C ALA A 66 4.92 -9.49 0.16
N CYS A 67 3.73 -8.91 0.24
CA CYS A 67 2.47 -9.65 0.26
C CYS A 67 2.22 -10.35 -1.07
N HIS A 68 2.47 -9.68 -2.20
CA HIS A 68 2.31 -10.26 -3.54
C HIS A 68 3.22 -11.46 -3.75
N GLU A 69 4.49 -11.35 -3.33
CA GLU A 69 5.44 -12.45 -3.41
C GLU A 69 5.00 -13.64 -2.54
N SER A 70 4.58 -13.37 -1.30
CA SER A 70 4.08 -14.39 -0.37
C SER A 70 2.86 -15.13 -0.95
N LEU A 71 1.89 -14.39 -1.51
CA LEU A 71 0.71 -14.97 -2.14
C LEU A 71 1.07 -15.78 -3.40
N ARG A 72 2.03 -15.31 -4.20
CA ARG A 72 2.53 -16.04 -5.36
C ARG A 72 3.15 -17.37 -4.95
N GLN A 73 3.97 -17.37 -3.90
CA GLN A 73 4.60 -18.58 -3.39
C GLN A 73 3.57 -19.57 -2.82
N GLN A 74 2.59 -19.08 -2.06
CA GLN A 74 1.47 -19.90 -1.56
C GLN A 74 0.69 -20.56 -2.70
N ARG A 75 0.40 -19.82 -3.77
CA ARG A 75 -0.28 -20.37 -4.96
C ARG A 75 0.56 -21.44 -5.65
N LYS A 76 1.88 -21.27 -5.72
CA LYS A 76 2.80 -22.26 -6.29
C LYS A 76 2.77 -23.56 -5.48
N LEU A 77 2.95 -23.47 -4.16
CA LEU A 77 2.93 -24.62 -3.26
C LEU A 77 1.60 -25.38 -3.33
N ARG A 78 0.46 -24.67 -3.39
CA ARG A 78 -0.86 -25.32 -3.53
C ARG A 78 -1.01 -26.07 -4.86
N ARG A 79 -0.44 -25.54 -5.95
CA ARG A 79 -0.44 -26.22 -7.26
C ARG A 79 0.45 -27.45 -7.24
N GLU A 80 1.63 -27.36 -6.64
CA GLU A 80 2.55 -28.49 -6.49
C GLU A 80 1.93 -29.60 -5.63
N ALA A 81 1.31 -29.24 -4.50
CA ALA A 81 0.56 -30.18 -3.67
C ALA A 81 -0.57 -30.86 -4.46
N PHE A 82 -1.38 -30.08 -5.18
CA PHE A 82 -2.45 -30.63 -6.01
C PHE A 82 -1.94 -31.58 -7.10
N ALA A 83 -0.81 -31.25 -7.74
CA ALA A 83 -0.21 -32.09 -8.78
C ALA A 83 0.34 -33.42 -8.22
N LEU A 84 0.90 -33.40 -7.01
CA LEU A 84 1.35 -34.62 -6.33
C LEU A 84 0.16 -35.53 -5.97
N GLU A 85 -0.94 -34.95 -5.51
CA GLU A 85 -2.17 -35.67 -5.18
C GLU A 85 -2.91 -36.21 -6.42
N SER A 86 -2.84 -35.52 -7.57
CA SER A 86 -3.56 -35.91 -8.79
C SER A 86 -2.85 -36.97 -9.64
N GLY A 87 -1.63 -37.39 -9.29
CA GLY A 87 -0.92 -38.50 -9.95
C GLY A 87 -0.59 -38.30 -11.44
N THR A 88 -0.62 -37.08 -11.96
CA THR A 88 -0.33 -36.80 -13.38
C THR A 88 1.09 -36.25 -13.55
N PRO A 89 2.00 -36.96 -14.25
CA PRO A 89 3.33 -36.45 -14.55
C PRO A 89 3.22 -35.24 -15.49
N PHE A 90 4.00 -34.20 -15.20
CA PHE A 90 4.16 -33.01 -16.04
C PHE A 90 4.80 -33.42 -17.38
N ALA A 91 3.99 -33.89 -18.33
CA ALA A 91 4.37 -33.93 -19.72
C ALA A 91 4.32 -32.47 -20.22
N ALA A 92 5.51 -31.88 -20.31
CA ALA A 92 5.73 -30.59 -20.95
C ALA A 92 5.16 -30.62 -22.37
N ALA A 93 4.13 -29.82 -22.62
CA ALA A 93 3.73 -29.47 -23.98
C ALA A 93 4.72 -28.41 -24.49
N VAL A 94 5.47 -28.83 -25.51
CA VAL A 94 6.33 -28.02 -26.39
C VAL A 94 5.50 -26.97 -27.13
#